data_AF-A0A2V5KK55-F1
#
_entry.id   AF-A0A2V5KK55-F1
#
_cell.length_a   1.000
_cell.length_b   1.000
_cell.length_c   1.000
_cell.angle_alpha   90.00
_cell.angle_beta   90.00
_cell.angle_gamma   90.00
#
_symmetry.space_group_name_H-M   'P 1'
#
loop_
_entity.id
_entity.type
_entity.pdbx_description
1 polymer ?
#
loop_
_entity_poly.entity_id
_entity_poly.type
_entity_poly.pdbx_seq_one_letter_code
_entity_poly.pdbx_strand_id
1 'polypeptide(L)'
;MPLYMDIHEVPGGVSAEDVAKAHAQDVKIEDKYGVHYHKYWVNEKAGKIFCLCHAPDAEAAVEVHRQAHGMVADKIIEIQPELAEGFLGGVEVNEAGAALVPGATNERDPGIPTVLFTDIADSTTLTQALGDEAALAMLGVHDTIVRDALSASGGREVKHTGDGIMASFISAAGAVRCAIEIQRQLDKHSQENPDRPLKVRVGAAAGEPVEQHNDLFGSTVQLAARLCAHAQPEQILVSNAIAELCIGKGLSFEDVGEVTLKGFNSPVRAHAAAWKHAS
;
A
#
# COMPACT_ATOMS: atom_id res chain seq x y z
N MET A 1 -15.33 14.37 -18.68
CA MET A 1 -15.70 14.87 -17.34
C MET A 1 -14.52 14.61 -16.44
N PRO A 2 -14.03 15.57 -15.64
CA PRO A 2 -12.96 15.31 -14.67
C PRO A 2 -13.35 14.26 -13.62
N LEU A 3 -12.34 13.66 -13.00
CA LEU A 3 -12.47 12.68 -11.93
C LEU A 3 -12.06 13.34 -10.62
N TYR A 4 -12.81 13.14 -9.55
CA TYR A 4 -12.57 13.70 -8.23
C TYR A 4 -12.57 12.60 -7.17
N MET A 5 -11.76 12.82 -6.12
CA MET A 5 -11.75 12.05 -4.89
C MET A 5 -12.20 12.94 -3.73
N ASP A 6 -13.33 12.57 -3.14
CA ASP A 6 -13.91 13.19 -1.95
C ASP A 6 -13.38 12.46 -0.72
N ILE A 7 -12.75 13.19 0.21
CA ILE A 7 -12.12 12.65 1.41
C ILE A 7 -12.86 13.18 2.64
N HIS A 8 -13.30 12.27 3.50
CA HIS A 8 -13.97 12.60 4.77
C HIS A 8 -13.18 12.03 5.95
N GLU A 9 -13.17 12.77 7.05
CA GLU A 9 -12.65 12.39 8.35
C GLU A 9 -13.77 12.46 9.40
N VAL A 10 -14.09 11.32 10.00
CA VAL A 10 -15.12 11.18 11.04
C VAL A 10 -14.44 10.86 12.36
N PRO A 11 -14.26 11.86 13.26
CA PRO A 11 -13.61 11.63 14.56
C PRO A 11 -14.34 10.56 15.36
N GLY A 12 -13.60 9.55 15.83
CA GLY A 12 -14.17 8.44 16.62
C GLY A 12 -14.57 7.20 15.80
N GLY A 13 -14.35 7.23 14.48
CA GLY A 13 -14.63 6.11 13.58
C GLY A 13 -16.00 6.22 12.91
N VAL A 14 -16.24 5.34 11.94
CA VAL A 14 -17.49 5.28 11.18
C VAL A 14 -17.82 3.83 10.84
N SER A 15 -19.09 3.44 10.84
CA SER A 15 -19.46 2.10 10.38
C SER A 15 -19.56 2.08 8.86
N ALA A 16 -19.11 0.99 8.23
CA ALA A 16 -19.23 0.85 6.79
C ALA A 16 -20.68 0.72 6.32
N GLU A 17 -21.60 0.32 7.21
CA GLU A 17 -23.05 0.36 6.93
C GLU A 17 -23.55 1.80 6.78
N ASP A 18 -23.08 2.71 7.64
CA ASP A 18 -23.46 4.13 7.56
C ASP A 18 -22.86 4.80 6.33
N VAL A 19 -21.61 4.47 5.98
CA VAL A 19 -21.00 4.94 4.73
C VAL A 19 -21.76 4.43 3.51
N ALA A 20 -22.14 3.15 3.48
CA ALA A 20 -22.96 2.59 2.41
C ALA A 20 -24.31 3.29 2.26
N LYS A 21 -24.97 3.63 3.39
CA LYS A 21 -26.23 4.39 3.38
C LYS A 21 -26.05 5.82 2.88
N ALA A 22 -24.97 6.49 3.26
CA ALA A 22 -24.66 7.84 2.80
C ALA A 22 -24.39 7.84 1.29
N HIS A 23 -23.53 6.93 0.82
CA HIS A 23 -23.23 6.76 -0.60
C HIS A 23 -24.49 6.46 -1.42
N ALA A 24 -25.39 5.61 -0.92
CA ALA A 24 -26.66 5.33 -1.58
C ALA A 24 -27.63 6.53 -1.61
N GLN A 25 -27.42 7.55 -0.77
CA GLN A 25 -28.16 8.81 -0.84
C GLN A 25 -27.55 9.75 -1.87
N ASP A 26 -26.22 9.79 -1.99
CA ASP A 26 -25.51 10.53 -3.04
C ASP A 26 -25.92 10.06 -4.44
N VAL A 27 -25.85 8.74 -4.68
CA VAL A 27 -26.21 8.11 -5.96
C VAL A 27 -27.66 8.39 -6.36
N LYS A 28 -28.58 8.60 -5.40
CA LYS A 28 -29.98 8.92 -5.73
C LYS A 28 -30.17 10.31 -6.34
N ILE A 29 -29.23 11.22 -6.11
CA ILE A 29 -29.36 12.63 -6.55
C ILE A 29 -28.22 13.08 -7.47
N GLU A 30 -27.22 12.23 -7.73
CA GLU A 30 -26.03 12.56 -8.52
C GLU A 30 -26.35 13.12 -9.91
N ASP A 31 -27.34 12.55 -10.60
CA ASP A 31 -27.79 12.96 -11.94
C ASP A 31 -28.24 14.43 -11.98
N LYS A 32 -28.81 14.95 -10.87
CA LYS A 32 -29.26 16.34 -10.77
C LYS A 32 -28.11 17.34 -10.92
N TYR A 33 -26.90 16.92 -10.56
CA TYR A 33 -25.70 17.74 -10.55
C TYR A 33 -24.70 17.31 -11.65
N GLY A 34 -25.07 16.34 -12.49
CA GLY A 34 -24.19 15.77 -13.50
C GLY A 34 -23.00 15.01 -12.91
N VAL A 35 -23.12 14.57 -11.66
CA VAL A 35 -22.10 13.77 -10.96
C VAL A 35 -22.40 12.29 -11.18
N HIS A 36 -21.35 11.47 -11.20
CA HIS A 36 -21.49 10.02 -11.23
C HIS A 36 -20.47 9.41 -10.27
N TYR A 37 -20.94 8.88 -9.15
CA TYR A 37 -20.11 8.16 -8.19
C TYR A 37 -19.78 6.76 -8.73
N HIS A 38 -18.53 6.34 -8.55
CA HIS A 38 -18.02 5.06 -9.07
C HIS A 38 -17.85 4.04 -7.97
N LYS A 39 -17.19 4.45 -6.88
CA LYS A 39 -16.81 3.57 -5.77
C LYS A 39 -16.43 4.38 -4.55
N TYR A 40 -16.42 3.73 -3.40
CA TYR A 40 -15.88 4.31 -2.17
C TYR A 40 -15.03 3.32 -1.38
N TRP A 41 -14.16 3.87 -0.54
CA TRP A 41 -13.36 3.16 0.45
C TRP A 41 -13.73 3.68 1.83
N VAL A 42 -13.66 2.79 2.83
CA VAL A 42 -13.89 3.17 4.23
C VAL A 42 -12.90 2.43 5.13
N ASN A 43 -12.25 3.20 6.00
CA ASN A 43 -11.54 2.68 7.15
C ASN A 43 -12.36 3.00 8.41
N GLU A 44 -13.07 2.01 8.92
CA GLU A 44 -14.05 2.17 10.00
C GLU A 44 -13.40 2.68 11.30
N LYS A 45 -12.20 2.19 11.63
CA LYS A 45 -11.51 2.58 12.87
C LYS A 45 -10.89 3.98 12.77
N ALA A 46 -10.31 4.32 11.62
CA ALA A 46 -9.73 5.63 11.40
C ALA A 46 -10.78 6.71 11.11
N GLY A 47 -12.02 6.31 10.82
CA GLY A 47 -13.08 7.24 10.42
C GLY A 47 -12.81 7.87 9.05
N LYS A 48 -12.05 7.19 8.18
CA LYS A 48 -11.64 7.75 6.88
C LYS A 48 -12.52 7.19 5.78
N ILE A 49 -13.02 8.07 4.92
CA ILE A 49 -13.87 7.71 3.78
C ILE A 49 -13.32 8.39 2.54
N PHE A 50 -13.26 7.64 1.44
CA PHE A 50 -12.84 8.14 0.13
C PHE A 50 -13.96 7.80 -0.87
N CYS A 51 -14.52 8.78 -1.57
CA CYS A 51 -15.50 8.55 -2.64
C CYS A 51 -14.93 9.04 -3.97
N LEU A 52 -14.94 8.19 -4.98
CA LEU A 52 -14.46 8.52 -6.32
C LEU A 52 -15.66 8.82 -7.23
N CYS A 53 -15.70 10.01 -7.82
CA CYS A 53 -16.79 10.45 -8.67
C CYS A 53 -16.27 11.17 -9.92
N HIS A 54 -16.97 11.03 -11.05
CA HIS A 54 -16.82 11.99 -12.13
C HIS A 54 -17.79 13.15 -11.88
N ALA A 55 -17.33 14.39 -12.01
CA ALA A 55 -18.17 15.57 -11.81
C ALA A 55 -17.80 16.68 -12.80
N PRO A 56 -18.71 17.63 -13.11
CA PRO A 56 -18.40 18.78 -13.95
C PRO A 56 -17.30 19.67 -13.35
N ASP A 57 -17.34 19.83 -12.03
CA ASP A 57 -16.36 20.52 -11.21
C ASP A 57 -16.45 20.02 -9.75
N ALA A 58 -15.52 20.47 -8.91
CA ALA A 58 -15.45 20.11 -7.49
C ALA A 58 -16.68 20.55 -6.68
N GLU A 59 -17.30 21.69 -7.00
CA GLU A 59 -18.46 22.18 -6.24
C GLU A 59 -19.70 21.32 -6.52
N ALA A 60 -19.85 20.81 -7.74
CA ALA A 60 -20.94 19.90 -8.08
C ALA A 60 -20.89 18.60 -7.24
N ALA A 61 -19.70 18.02 -7.03
CA ALA A 61 -19.52 16.86 -6.15
C ALA A 61 -19.86 17.20 -4.69
N VAL A 62 -19.42 18.36 -4.18
CA VAL A 62 -19.74 18.81 -2.83
C VAL A 62 -21.25 19.04 -2.64
N GLU A 63 -21.94 19.58 -3.64
CA GLU A 63 -23.37 19.88 -3.57
C GLU A 63 -24.23 18.60 -3.51
N VAL A 64 -23.79 17.50 -4.12
CA VAL A 64 -24.45 16.19 -3.93
C VAL A 64 -24.44 15.81 -2.45
N HIS A 65 -23.28 15.75 -1.82
CA HIS A 65 -23.18 15.42 -0.40
C HIS A 65 -23.99 16.35 0.50
N ARG A 66 -23.93 17.66 0.21
CA ARG A 66 -24.66 18.70 0.96
C ARG A 66 -26.17 18.48 0.95
N GLN A 67 -26.72 18.02 -0.18
CA GLN A 67 -28.16 17.84 -0.37
C GLN A 67 -28.64 16.43 -0.04
N ALA A 68 -27.78 15.43 -0.19
CA ALA A 68 -28.09 14.04 0.13
C ALA A 68 -28.21 13.84 1.64
N HIS A 69 -27.18 14.23 2.40
CA HIS A 69 -27.09 13.96 3.84
C HIS A 69 -26.41 15.07 4.65
N GLY A 70 -25.88 16.11 4.01
CA GLY A 70 -25.30 17.28 4.68
C GLY A 70 -23.86 17.08 5.20
N MET A 71 -23.26 15.90 5.00
CA MET A 71 -21.87 15.65 5.38
C MET A 71 -20.99 15.92 4.16
N VAL A 72 -20.41 17.11 4.08
CA VAL A 72 -19.52 17.48 2.96
C VAL A 72 -18.11 16.95 3.18
N ALA A 73 -17.39 16.71 2.09
CA ALA A 73 -16.00 16.28 2.14
C ALA A 73 -15.11 17.32 2.84
N ASP A 74 -14.19 16.86 3.70
CA ASP A 74 -13.15 17.69 4.30
C ASP A 74 -12.13 18.15 3.25
N LYS A 75 -11.94 17.33 2.21
CA LYS A 75 -11.06 17.63 1.09
C LYS A 75 -11.58 17.00 -0.20
N ILE A 76 -11.52 17.75 -1.29
CA ILE A 76 -11.77 17.25 -2.64
C ILE A 76 -10.53 17.44 -3.50
N ILE A 77 -10.15 16.40 -4.25
CA ILE A 77 -8.95 16.38 -5.07
C ILE A 77 -9.33 15.95 -6.48
N GLU A 78 -8.96 16.74 -7.47
CA GLU A 78 -9.05 16.30 -8.88
C GLU A 78 -7.98 15.24 -9.15
N ILE A 79 -8.41 14.10 -9.66
CA ILE A 79 -7.57 12.97 -10.02
C ILE A 79 -7.13 13.12 -11.47
N GLN A 80 -5.81 13.13 -11.68
CA GLN A 80 -5.23 13.21 -13.02
C GLN A 80 -5.60 11.95 -13.83
N PRO A 81 -5.87 12.06 -15.15
CA PRO A 81 -6.31 10.94 -15.99
C PRO A 81 -5.39 9.70 -15.94
N GLU A 82 -4.09 9.90 -15.78
CA GLU A 82 -3.09 8.82 -15.71
C GLU A 82 -3.19 8.02 -14.39
N LEU A 83 -3.70 8.64 -13.32
CA LEU A 83 -3.94 8.00 -12.02
C LEU A 83 -5.31 7.31 -11.97
N ALA A 84 -6.22 7.69 -12.87
CA ALA A 84 -7.58 7.19 -12.90
C ALA A 84 -7.63 5.68 -13.11
N GLU A 85 -6.74 5.09 -13.92
CA GLU A 85 -6.70 3.63 -14.12
C GLU A 85 -6.36 2.86 -12.84
N GLY A 86 -5.55 3.41 -11.92
CA GLY A 86 -5.22 2.76 -10.65
C GLY A 86 -6.38 2.76 -9.65
N PHE A 87 -7.20 3.81 -9.66
CA PHE A 87 -8.38 3.93 -8.81
C PHE A 87 -9.63 3.27 -9.44
N LEU A 88 -9.79 3.37 -10.77
CA LEU A 88 -10.94 2.84 -11.51
C LEU A 88 -10.73 1.38 -11.94
N GLY A 89 -9.51 0.99 -12.31
CA GLY A 89 -9.18 -0.32 -12.86
C GLY A 89 -8.88 -1.38 -11.80
N GLY A 90 -9.47 -2.57 -11.98
CA GLY A 90 -9.13 -3.78 -11.21
C GLY A 90 -9.67 -3.88 -9.78
N VAL A 91 -10.23 -2.81 -9.23
CA VAL A 91 -10.88 -2.83 -7.91
C VAL A 91 -12.34 -3.26 -8.08
N GLU A 92 -12.62 -4.52 -7.71
CA GLU A 92 -13.99 -5.05 -7.61
C GLU A 92 -14.78 -4.24 -6.56
N VAL A 93 -16.09 -4.06 -6.78
CA VAL A 93 -16.98 -3.42 -5.81
C VAL A 93 -18.08 -4.37 -5.40
N ASN A 94 -18.56 -4.26 -4.16
CA ASN A 94 -19.79 -4.96 -3.75
C ASN A 94 -21.05 -4.24 -4.27
N GLU A 95 -22.23 -4.80 -4.01
CA GLU A 95 -23.52 -4.23 -4.41
C GLU A 95 -23.75 -2.79 -3.90
N ALA A 96 -23.10 -2.41 -2.79
CA ALA A 96 -23.20 -1.07 -2.24
C ALA A 96 -22.24 -0.07 -2.90
N GLY A 97 -21.29 -0.50 -3.74
CA GLY A 97 -20.24 0.34 -4.33
C GLY A 97 -18.95 0.40 -3.51
N ALA A 98 -18.84 -0.38 -2.43
CA ALA A 98 -17.62 -0.42 -1.62
C ALA A 98 -16.51 -1.15 -2.39
N ALA A 99 -15.33 -0.52 -2.47
CA ALA A 99 -14.13 -1.12 -3.03
C ALA A 99 -13.72 -2.38 -2.23
N LEU A 100 -13.35 -3.43 -2.96
CA LEU A 100 -12.92 -4.72 -2.45
C LEU A 100 -11.45 -4.97 -2.75
N VAL A 101 -10.80 -5.74 -1.89
CA VAL A 101 -9.45 -6.25 -2.12
C VAL A 101 -9.49 -7.24 -3.30
N PRO A 102 -8.70 -7.05 -4.36
CA PRO A 102 -8.69 -7.95 -5.52
C PRO A 102 -8.45 -9.42 -5.12
N GLY A 103 -9.29 -10.34 -5.61
CA GLY A 103 -9.17 -11.77 -5.35
C GLY A 103 -9.62 -12.26 -3.96
N ALA A 104 -10.11 -11.37 -3.10
CA ALA A 104 -10.67 -11.74 -1.80
C ALA A 104 -12.20 -11.86 -1.84
N THR A 105 -12.76 -12.85 -1.15
CA THR A 105 -14.21 -13.01 -1.02
C THR A 105 -14.76 -11.99 -0.01
N ASN A 106 -15.23 -10.84 -0.53
CA ASN A 106 -15.98 -9.82 0.23
C ASN A 106 -15.15 -9.03 1.28
N GLU A 107 -13.83 -8.97 1.10
CA GLU A 107 -12.95 -8.14 1.93
C GLU A 107 -12.87 -6.71 1.38
N ARG A 108 -13.17 -5.70 2.20
CA ARG A 108 -13.14 -4.29 1.79
C ARG A 108 -11.71 -3.75 1.70
N ASP A 109 -11.47 -2.94 0.68
CA ASP A 109 -10.26 -2.17 0.52
C ASP A 109 -10.32 -0.92 1.44
N PRO A 110 -9.34 -0.71 2.34
CA PRO A 110 -9.32 0.44 3.24
C PRO A 110 -8.95 1.76 2.55
N GLY A 111 -8.52 1.75 1.28
CA GLY A 111 -8.16 2.96 0.52
C GLY A 111 -6.83 3.58 0.95
N ILE A 112 -6.01 2.86 1.70
CA ILE A 112 -4.72 3.33 2.21
C ILE A 112 -3.61 2.52 1.53
N PRO A 113 -2.89 3.11 0.55
CA PRO A 113 -1.79 2.44 -0.12
C PRO A 113 -0.71 1.99 0.88
N THR A 114 -0.19 0.79 0.63
CA THR A 114 0.99 0.26 1.30
C THR A 114 2.19 0.39 0.39
N VAL A 115 3.25 1.03 0.88
CA VAL A 115 4.53 1.15 0.19
C VAL A 115 5.49 0.11 0.77
N LEU A 116 6.19 -0.60 -0.10
CA LEU A 116 7.19 -1.61 0.24
C LEU A 116 8.52 -1.26 -0.44
N PHE A 117 9.61 -1.41 0.28
CA PHE A 117 10.96 -1.34 -0.25
C PHE A 117 11.67 -2.68 -0.01
N THR A 118 12.39 -3.16 -1.01
CA THR A 118 13.44 -4.17 -0.87
C THR A 118 14.81 -3.50 -0.99
N ASP A 119 15.84 -4.11 -0.39
CA ASP A 119 17.23 -3.68 -0.48
C ASP A 119 18.15 -4.90 -0.32
N ILE A 120 19.10 -5.09 -1.23
CA ILE A 120 20.10 -6.15 -1.13
C ILE A 120 21.05 -5.81 0.02
N ALA A 121 21.07 -6.69 1.02
CA ALA A 121 21.94 -6.50 2.17
C ALA A 121 23.41 -6.50 1.73
N ASP A 122 24.14 -5.47 2.17
CA ASP A 122 25.57 -5.32 1.94
C ASP A 122 25.95 -5.35 0.44
N SER A 123 25.09 -4.80 -0.42
CA SER A 123 25.25 -4.69 -1.88
C SER A 123 26.62 -4.15 -2.30
N THR A 124 27.12 -3.13 -1.61
CA THR A 124 28.44 -2.55 -1.87
C THR A 124 29.58 -3.54 -1.60
N THR A 125 29.49 -4.30 -0.51
CA THR A 125 30.47 -5.34 -0.16
C THR A 125 30.40 -6.51 -1.14
N LEU A 126 29.20 -6.89 -1.57
CA LEU A 126 28.97 -7.89 -2.60
C LEU A 126 29.68 -7.51 -3.91
N THR A 127 29.51 -6.26 -4.37
CA THR A 127 30.18 -5.75 -5.58
C THR A 127 31.69 -5.73 -5.45
N GLN A 128 32.23 -5.30 -4.31
CA GLN A 128 33.68 -5.30 -4.09
C GLN A 128 34.28 -6.72 -4.08
N ALA A 129 33.53 -7.71 -3.58
CA ALA A 129 34.00 -9.08 -3.49
C ALA A 129 33.89 -9.84 -4.82
N LEU A 130 32.80 -9.62 -5.57
CA LEU A 130 32.48 -10.38 -6.78
C LEU A 130 32.89 -9.68 -8.09
N GLY A 131 33.09 -8.36 -8.06
CA GLY A 131 33.22 -7.53 -9.25
C GLY A 131 31.87 -7.19 -9.90
N ASP A 132 31.88 -6.19 -10.78
CA ASP A 132 30.68 -5.57 -11.34
C ASP A 132 29.77 -6.56 -12.11
N GLU A 133 30.35 -7.42 -12.96
CA GLU A 133 29.57 -8.36 -13.77
C GLU A 133 28.81 -9.38 -12.92
N ALA A 134 29.48 -9.93 -11.90
CA ALA A 134 28.86 -10.91 -11.02
C ALA A 134 27.85 -10.27 -10.06
N ALA A 135 28.11 -9.05 -9.59
CA ALA A 135 27.13 -8.29 -8.80
C ALA A 135 25.88 -7.94 -9.63
N LEU A 136 26.04 -7.58 -10.90
CA LEU A 136 24.92 -7.33 -11.81
C LEU A 136 24.11 -8.60 -12.05
N ALA A 137 24.75 -9.77 -12.15
CA ALA A 137 24.04 -11.04 -12.24
C ALA A 137 23.21 -11.33 -10.97
N MET A 138 23.75 -11.04 -9.77
CA MET A 138 23.02 -11.19 -8.51
C MET A 138 21.84 -10.21 -8.41
N LEU A 139 22.00 -8.98 -8.90
CA LEU A 139 20.90 -8.00 -8.99
C LEU A 139 19.79 -8.51 -9.93
N GLY A 140 20.15 -9.17 -11.05
CA GLY A 140 19.17 -9.81 -11.93
C GLY A 140 18.36 -10.91 -11.25
N VAL A 141 19.01 -11.71 -10.38
CA VAL A 141 18.33 -12.73 -9.57
C VAL A 141 17.37 -12.09 -8.58
N HIS A 142 17.81 -11.06 -7.84
CA HIS A 142 16.96 -10.25 -6.96
C HIS A 142 15.71 -9.77 -7.70
N ASP A 143 15.92 -9.09 -8.82
CA ASP A 143 14.87 -8.46 -9.60
C ASP A 143 13.81 -9.45 -10.09
N THR A 144 14.27 -10.63 -10.52
CA THR A 144 13.38 -11.70 -11.00
C THR A 144 12.50 -12.19 -9.86
N ILE A 145 13.09 -12.53 -8.72
CA ILE A 145 12.37 -13.04 -7.55
C ILE A 145 11.36 -12.00 -7.03
N VAL A 146 11.77 -10.74 -6.94
CA VAL A 146 10.88 -9.67 -6.45
C VAL A 146 9.73 -9.43 -7.42
N ARG A 147 9.97 -9.35 -8.73
CA ARG A 147 8.91 -9.13 -9.72
C ARG A 147 7.92 -10.28 -9.79
N ASP A 148 8.39 -11.53 -9.65
CA ASP A 148 7.52 -12.70 -9.59
C ASP A 148 6.62 -12.66 -8.35
N ALA A 149 7.18 -12.32 -7.18
CA ALA A 149 6.41 -12.19 -5.94
C ALA A 149 5.39 -11.03 -5.99
N LEU A 150 5.77 -9.90 -6.61
CA LEU A 150 4.87 -8.76 -6.83
C LEU A 150 3.68 -9.16 -7.69
N SER A 151 3.94 -9.82 -8.82
CA SER A 151 2.91 -10.31 -9.73
C SER A 151 1.93 -11.27 -9.02
N ALA A 152 2.45 -12.20 -8.22
CA ALA A 152 1.64 -13.16 -7.47
C ALA A 152 0.80 -12.54 -6.33
N SER A 153 1.21 -11.37 -5.81
CA SER A 153 0.62 -10.73 -4.63
C SER A 153 -0.17 -9.46 -4.94
N GLY A 154 -0.37 -9.13 -6.22
CA GLY A 154 -1.07 -7.91 -6.65
C GLY A 154 -0.30 -6.62 -6.36
N GLY A 155 1.03 -6.68 -6.34
CA GLY A 155 1.91 -5.53 -6.16
C GLY A 155 2.24 -4.82 -7.48
N ARG A 156 2.39 -3.50 -7.42
CA ARG A 156 2.87 -2.67 -8.54
C ARG A 156 4.28 -2.18 -8.24
N GLU A 157 5.24 -2.55 -9.08
CA GLU A 157 6.57 -1.92 -9.07
C GLU A 157 6.41 -0.43 -9.40
N VAL A 158 6.92 0.44 -8.52
CA VAL A 158 6.92 1.90 -8.70
C VAL A 158 8.23 2.30 -9.40
N LYS A 159 9.36 1.85 -8.85
CA LYS A 159 10.69 2.07 -9.44
C LYS A 159 11.76 1.16 -8.85
N HIS A 160 12.81 0.96 -9.62
CA HIS A 160 14.06 0.37 -9.15
C HIS A 160 14.94 1.43 -8.47
N THR A 161 15.62 1.07 -7.39
CA THR A 161 16.42 2.00 -6.54
C THR A 161 17.93 1.81 -6.64
N GLY A 162 18.38 0.80 -7.38
CA GLY A 162 19.80 0.49 -7.62
C GLY A 162 20.17 -0.90 -7.11
N ASP A 163 19.89 -1.17 -5.86
CA ASP A 163 20.08 -2.45 -5.17
C ASP A 163 18.77 -2.96 -4.54
N GLY A 164 17.64 -2.44 -4.99
CA GLY A 164 16.35 -2.72 -4.41
C GLY A 164 15.19 -2.19 -5.24
N ILE A 165 13.97 -2.55 -4.88
CA ILE A 165 12.75 -2.15 -5.57
C ILE A 165 11.80 -1.44 -4.61
N MET A 166 11.22 -0.35 -5.08
CA MET A 166 10.07 0.29 -4.47
C MET A 166 8.80 -0.22 -5.14
N ALA A 167 7.84 -0.70 -4.35
CA ALA A 167 6.57 -1.21 -4.80
C ALA A 167 5.39 -0.63 -3.99
N SER A 168 4.20 -0.70 -4.56
CA SER A 168 2.96 -0.28 -3.93
C SER A 168 1.91 -1.38 -3.98
N PHE A 169 1.06 -1.42 -2.96
CA PHE A 169 -0.01 -2.39 -2.81
C PHE A 169 -1.26 -1.70 -2.30
N ILE A 170 -2.40 -2.19 -2.76
CA ILE A 170 -3.70 -1.83 -2.20
C ILE A 170 -3.91 -2.56 -0.86
N SER A 171 -3.52 -3.83 -0.78
CA SER A 171 -3.65 -4.66 0.43
C SER A 171 -2.38 -4.65 1.28
N ALA A 172 -2.48 -4.20 2.53
CA ALA A 172 -1.40 -4.34 3.51
C ALA A 172 -1.01 -5.82 3.73
N ALA A 173 -1.99 -6.72 3.80
CA ALA A 173 -1.73 -8.16 3.88
C ALA A 173 -1.07 -8.70 2.61
N GLY A 174 -1.46 -8.21 1.42
CA GLY A 174 -0.81 -8.54 0.16
C GLY A 174 0.67 -8.13 0.14
N ALA A 175 1.00 -6.93 0.61
CA ALA A 175 2.38 -6.46 0.75
C ALA A 175 3.22 -7.36 1.68
N VAL A 176 2.66 -7.75 2.83
CA VAL A 176 3.37 -8.63 3.78
C VAL A 176 3.53 -10.04 3.21
N ARG A 177 2.52 -10.60 2.53
CA ARG A 177 2.64 -11.89 1.84
C ARG A 177 3.70 -11.86 0.74
N CYS A 178 3.76 -10.78 -0.04
CA CYS A 178 4.82 -10.56 -1.02
C CYS A 178 6.19 -10.55 -0.37
N ALA A 179 6.36 -9.80 0.73
CA ALA A 179 7.63 -9.75 1.47
C ALA A 179 8.07 -11.13 1.99
N ILE A 180 7.13 -11.92 2.52
CA ILE A 180 7.36 -13.28 2.98
C ILE A 180 7.81 -14.18 1.83
N GLU A 181 7.15 -14.08 0.68
CA GLU A 181 7.49 -14.87 -0.51
C GLU A 181 8.88 -14.52 -1.05
N ILE A 182 9.23 -13.23 -1.09
CA ILE A 182 10.57 -12.76 -1.45
C ILE A 182 11.63 -13.42 -0.54
N GLN A 183 11.44 -13.37 0.78
CA GLN A 183 12.40 -13.98 1.72
C GLN A 183 12.52 -15.50 1.51
N ARG A 184 11.39 -16.20 1.27
CA ARG A 184 11.38 -17.65 1.03
C ARG A 184 12.09 -18.06 -0.26
N GLN A 185 11.85 -17.33 -1.35
CA GLN A 185 12.50 -17.62 -2.63
C GLN A 185 14.00 -17.31 -2.59
N LEU A 186 14.41 -16.25 -1.88
CA LEU A 186 15.83 -15.93 -1.68
C LEU A 186 16.54 -16.93 -0.76
N ASP A 187 15.88 -17.42 0.28
CA ASP A 187 16.39 -18.49 1.13
C ASP A 187 16.61 -19.77 0.31
N LYS A 188 15.61 -20.17 -0.50
CA LYS A 188 15.73 -21.30 -1.43
C LYS A 188 16.89 -21.10 -2.41
N HIS A 189 16.99 -19.93 -3.05
CA HIS A 189 18.08 -19.61 -3.97
C HIS A 189 19.44 -19.74 -3.27
N SER A 190 19.57 -19.21 -2.05
CA SER A 190 20.82 -19.25 -1.27
C SER A 190 21.20 -20.67 -0.84
N GLN A 191 20.22 -21.54 -0.56
CA GLN A 191 20.46 -22.95 -0.29
C GLN A 191 20.94 -23.72 -1.52
N GLU A 192 20.41 -23.39 -2.70
CA GLU A 192 20.84 -23.97 -3.98
C GLU A 192 22.19 -23.40 -4.46
N ASN A 193 22.58 -22.21 -3.97
CA ASN A 193 23.79 -21.48 -4.37
C ASN A 193 24.60 -21.01 -3.15
N PRO A 194 25.15 -21.93 -2.33
CA PRO A 194 25.78 -21.60 -1.06
C PRO A 194 27.02 -20.70 -1.17
N ASP A 195 27.69 -20.69 -2.33
CA ASP A 195 28.86 -19.85 -2.59
C ASP A 195 28.48 -18.39 -2.92
N ARG A 196 27.20 -18.11 -3.19
CA ARG A 196 26.68 -16.79 -3.57
C ARG A 196 25.32 -16.52 -2.92
N PRO A 197 25.24 -16.48 -1.59
CA PRO A 197 23.98 -16.22 -0.91
C PRO A 197 23.51 -14.80 -1.20
N LEU A 198 22.21 -14.63 -1.37
CA LEU A 198 21.58 -13.34 -1.61
C LEU A 198 20.58 -13.06 -0.48
N LYS A 199 20.86 -12.02 0.30
CA LYS A 199 20.04 -11.61 1.42
C LYS A 199 19.45 -10.24 1.17
N VAL A 200 18.18 -10.05 1.52
CA VAL A 200 17.50 -8.76 1.37
C VAL A 200 16.91 -8.30 2.69
N ARG A 201 16.80 -6.99 2.80
CA ARG A 201 16.03 -6.28 3.83
C ARG A 201 14.71 -5.87 3.19
N VAL A 202 13.63 -5.90 3.97
CA VAL A 202 12.32 -5.41 3.52
C VAL A 202 11.74 -4.45 4.54
N GLY A 203 11.25 -3.31 4.07
CA GLY A 203 10.53 -2.33 4.86
C GLY A 203 9.21 -1.98 4.23
N ALA A 204 8.12 -1.94 5.01
CA ALA A 204 6.82 -1.53 4.50
C ALA A 204 6.08 -0.57 5.44
N ALA A 205 5.33 0.36 4.86
CA ALA A 205 4.45 1.25 5.60
C ALA A 205 3.15 1.51 4.84
N ALA A 206 2.03 1.55 5.56
CA ALA A 206 0.73 1.98 5.05
C ALA A 206 0.46 3.43 5.47
N GLY A 207 -0.12 4.23 4.57
CA GLY A 207 -0.51 5.62 4.83
C GLY A 207 -1.01 6.31 3.57
N GLU A 208 -0.95 7.64 3.54
CA GLU A 208 -1.45 8.47 2.44
C GLU A 208 -0.26 9.08 1.65
N PRO A 209 0.42 8.32 0.75
CA PRO A 209 1.45 8.89 -0.10
C PRO A 209 0.84 9.84 -1.14
N VAL A 210 1.62 10.81 -1.60
CA VAL A 210 1.27 11.67 -2.74
C VAL A 210 1.77 11.01 -4.01
N GLU A 211 0.90 10.77 -4.98
CA GLU A 211 1.28 10.23 -6.28
C GLU A 211 1.48 11.35 -7.31
N GLN A 212 2.58 11.29 -8.05
CA GLN A 212 2.88 12.23 -9.13
C GLN A 212 3.70 11.52 -10.22
N HIS A 213 3.24 11.57 -11.48
CA HIS A 213 3.91 10.95 -12.62
C HIS A 213 4.27 9.46 -12.41
N ASN A 214 3.33 8.66 -11.90
CA ASN A 214 3.51 7.24 -11.53
C ASN A 214 4.58 6.98 -10.45
N ASP A 215 5.00 8.00 -9.71
CA ASP A 215 5.89 7.89 -8.56
C ASP A 215 5.17 8.28 -7.27
N LEU A 216 5.64 7.78 -6.12
CA LEU A 216 5.05 8.06 -4.82
C LEU A 216 6.02 8.86 -3.95
N PHE A 217 5.47 9.84 -3.22
CA PHE A 217 6.18 10.73 -2.32
C PHE A 217 5.47 10.87 -0.98
N GLY A 218 6.14 11.51 -0.02
CA GLY A 218 5.57 11.87 1.27
C GLY A 218 6.07 11.01 2.43
N SER A 219 5.45 11.21 3.60
CA SER A 219 5.88 10.61 4.86
C SER A 219 5.79 9.08 4.86
N THR A 220 4.76 8.51 4.23
CA THR A 220 4.59 7.04 4.10
C THR A 220 5.76 6.39 3.35
N VAL A 221 6.17 6.99 2.23
CA VAL A 221 7.30 6.49 1.42
C VAL A 221 8.60 6.59 2.22
N GLN A 222 8.82 7.72 2.89
CA GLN A 222 9.99 7.91 3.74
C GLN A 222 10.03 6.91 4.89
N LEU A 223 8.88 6.63 5.53
CA LEU A 223 8.79 5.65 6.60
C LEU A 223 9.13 4.24 6.09
N ALA A 224 8.53 3.79 5.00
CA ALA A 224 8.80 2.47 4.41
C ALA A 224 10.29 2.30 4.06
N ALA A 225 10.89 3.31 3.41
CA ALA A 225 12.31 3.30 3.07
C ALA A 225 13.21 3.25 4.33
N ARG A 226 12.84 3.97 5.39
CA ARG A 226 13.62 3.97 6.64
C ARG A 226 13.46 2.69 7.45
N LEU A 227 12.29 2.06 7.42
CA LEU A 227 12.10 0.71 7.97
C LEU A 227 12.96 -0.30 7.22
N CYS A 228 13.03 -0.21 5.89
CA CYS A 228 13.87 -1.11 5.07
C CYS A 228 15.35 -0.94 5.44
N ALA A 229 15.82 0.31 5.50
CA ALA A 229 17.21 0.60 5.88
C ALA A 229 17.56 0.21 7.33
N HIS A 230 16.56 0.15 8.23
CA HIS A 230 16.74 -0.26 9.62
C HIS A 230 16.68 -1.78 9.82
N ALA A 231 16.03 -2.50 8.89
CA ALA A 231 15.88 -3.94 8.95
C ALA A 231 17.23 -4.65 8.85
N GLN A 232 17.37 -5.74 9.61
CA GLN A 232 18.50 -6.66 9.47
C GLN A 232 18.40 -7.47 8.16
N PRO A 233 19.49 -8.04 7.65
CA PRO A 233 19.42 -8.99 6.55
C PRO A 233 18.41 -10.10 6.85
N GLU A 234 17.59 -10.43 5.86
CA GLU A 234 16.48 -11.39 5.96
C GLU A 234 15.33 -10.96 6.90
N GLN A 235 15.26 -9.69 7.31
CA GLN A 235 14.16 -9.17 8.14
C GLN A 235 13.13 -8.41 7.30
N ILE A 236 11.86 -8.55 7.69
CA ILE A 236 10.73 -7.77 7.17
C ILE A 236 10.24 -6.87 8.30
N LEU A 237 10.51 -5.57 8.21
CA LEU A 237 9.99 -4.59 9.16
C LEU A 237 8.78 -3.85 8.57
N VAL A 238 7.72 -3.75 9.36
CA VAL A 238 6.49 -3.06 8.97
C VAL A 238 6.09 -2.00 9.99
N SER A 239 5.40 -0.96 9.53
CA SER A 239 4.82 0.03 10.44
C SER A 239 3.70 -0.58 11.29
N ASN A 240 3.41 0.02 12.45
CA ASN A 240 2.29 -0.38 13.30
C ASN A 240 0.94 -0.45 12.55
N ALA A 241 0.71 0.48 11.61
CA ALA A 241 -0.50 0.50 10.79
C ALA A 241 -0.68 -0.80 9.97
N ILE A 242 0.40 -1.33 9.39
CA ILE A 242 0.33 -2.60 8.65
C ILE A 242 -0.02 -3.76 9.59
N ALA A 243 0.63 -3.83 10.75
CA ALA A 243 0.36 -4.89 11.73
C ALA A 243 -1.11 -4.88 12.18
N GLU A 244 -1.68 -3.69 12.43
CA GLU A 244 -3.09 -3.52 12.79
C GLU A 244 -4.05 -3.88 11.65
N LEU A 245 -3.73 -3.49 10.42
CA LEU A 245 -4.51 -3.84 9.22
C LEU A 245 -4.48 -5.36 8.93
N CYS A 246 -3.46 -6.08 9.42
CA CYS A 246 -3.30 -7.51 9.20
C CYS A 246 -3.90 -8.39 10.31
N ILE A 247 -4.56 -7.82 11.32
CA ILE A 247 -5.24 -8.59 12.38
C ILE A 247 -6.25 -9.55 11.75
N GLY A 248 -6.17 -10.84 12.11
CA GLY A 248 -7.06 -11.88 11.61
C GLY A 248 -6.75 -12.37 10.19
N LYS A 249 -5.65 -11.92 9.56
CA LYS A 249 -5.25 -12.33 8.20
C LYS A 249 -4.33 -13.55 8.13
N GLY A 250 -4.08 -14.22 9.26
CA GLY A 250 -3.19 -15.37 9.37
C GLY A 250 -1.71 -15.00 9.18
N LEU A 251 -1.34 -13.75 9.49
CA LEU A 251 0.03 -13.24 9.47
C LEU A 251 0.50 -13.06 10.92
N SER A 252 1.76 -13.40 11.19
CA SER A 252 2.35 -13.30 12.52
C SER A 252 3.38 -12.17 12.57
N PHE A 253 3.32 -11.37 13.63
CA PHE A 253 4.18 -10.23 13.85
C PHE A 253 4.81 -10.30 15.25
N GLU A 254 6.10 -9.99 15.33
CA GLU A 254 6.82 -9.74 16.57
C GLU A 254 6.94 -8.23 16.80
N ASP A 255 6.60 -7.76 18.00
CA ASP A 255 6.74 -6.35 18.36
C ASP A 255 8.21 -6.01 18.57
N VAL A 256 8.75 -5.13 17.73
CA VAL A 256 10.14 -4.64 17.82
C VAL A 256 10.22 -3.42 18.75
N GLY A 257 9.07 -2.90 19.18
CA GLY A 257 8.97 -1.70 20.00
C GLY A 257 9.20 -0.42 19.18
N GLU A 258 9.63 0.62 19.87
CA GLU A 258 9.92 1.92 19.26
C GLU A 258 11.34 1.96 18.69
N VAL A 259 11.45 2.27 17.39
CA VAL A 259 12.72 2.43 16.68
C VAL A 259 12.96 3.88 16.26
N THR A 260 14.18 4.36 16.46
CA THR A 260 14.59 5.70 16.01
C THR A 260 15.07 5.63 14.56
N LEU A 261 14.31 6.23 13.66
CA LEU A 261 14.59 6.23 12.23
C LEU A 261 15.25 7.55 11.79
N LYS A 262 16.21 7.46 10.87
CA LYS A 262 16.91 8.64 10.33
C LYS A 262 15.90 9.62 9.71
N GLY A 263 15.86 10.85 10.23
CA GLY A 263 14.98 11.92 9.74
C GLY A 263 13.61 11.98 10.43
N PHE A 264 13.33 11.11 11.39
CA PHE A 264 12.11 11.15 12.20
C PHE A 264 12.42 11.79 13.57
N ASN A 265 11.59 12.75 13.98
CA ASN A 265 11.77 13.49 15.24
C ASN A 265 11.24 12.72 16.46
N SER A 266 10.51 11.63 16.24
CA SER A 266 9.94 10.79 17.29
C SER A 266 10.18 9.33 16.92
N PRO A 267 10.40 8.45 17.91
CA PRO A 267 10.47 7.02 17.67
C PRO A 267 9.20 6.51 17.00
N VAL A 268 9.34 5.50 16.14
CA VAL A 268 8.22 4.89 15.42
C VAL A 268 8.09 3.45 15.90
N ARG A 269 6.88 3.02 16.25
CA ARG A 269 6.64 1.61 16.58
C ARG A 269 6.68 0.75 15.32
N ALA A 270 7.48 -0.31 15.35
CA ALA A 270 7.66 -1.23 14.25
C ALA A 270 7.43 -2.67 14.68
N HIS A 271 7.07 -3.51 13.71
CA HIS A 271 6.87 -4.95 13.91
C HIS A 271 7.66 -5.74 12.88
N ALA A 272 8.16 -6.91 13.28
CA ALA A 272 8.82 -7.85 12.39
C ALA A 272 7.84 -8.92 11.94
N ALA A 273 7.64 -9.07 10.62
CA ALA A 273 6.77 -10.12 10.09
C ALA A 273 7.54 -11.47 10.05
N ALA A 274 6.92 -12.52 10.59
CA ALA A 274 7.50 -13.86 10.56
C ALA A 274 7.34 -14.49 9.17
N TRP A 275 8.44 -14.96 8.58
CA TRP A 275 8.45 -15.59 7.25
C TRP A 275 8.96 -17.05 7.26
N LYS A 276 9.84 -17.38 8.21
CA LYS A 276 10.21 -18.77 8.54
C LYS A 276 9.04 -19.40 9.30
N HIS A 277 8.67 -20.63 8.97
CA HIS A 277 7.58 -21.32 9.66
C HIS A 277 7.82 -21.29 11.18
N ALA A 278 6.77 -20.99 11.95
CA ALA A 278 6.75 -21.40 13.35
C ALA A 278 6.87 -22.92 13.36
N SER A 279 7.95 -23.41 13.98
CA SER A 279 8.17 -24.84 14.20
C SER A 279 7.07 -25.42 15.08
#